data_AF-A0A7W9QBY8-F1
#
_entry.id   AF-A0A7W9QBY8-F1
#
_cell.length_a   1.000
_cell.length_b   1.000
_cell.length_c   1.000
_cell.angle_alpha   90.00
_cell.angle_beta   90.00
_cell.angle_gamma   90.00
#
_symmetry.space_group_name_H-M   'P 1'
#
loop_
_entity.id
_entity.type
_entity.pdbx_description
1 polymer ?
#
loop_
_entity_poly.entity_id
_entity_poly.type
_entity_poly.pdbx_seq_one_letter_code
_entity_poly.pdbx_strand_id
1 'polypeptide(L)'
;MRAAVVGPKAHIDVGIWGGAIPGNLGESHVLHEAGVFGFTCFLSPSGVAEFPQLDRADLAAVLGELALFGGLRIAHAGVAHHLASAPPPAARATPTSLPHGRERPRKRPSPR
;
A
#
# COMPACT_ATOMS: atom_id res chain seq x y z
N MET A 1 10.87 -15.73 1.07
CA MET A 1 9.43 -15.92 1.31
C MET A 1 8.69 -15.24 0.17
N ARG A 2 8.04 -16.01 -0.72
CA ARG A 2 7.20 -15.49 -1.82
C ARG A 2 5.77 -15.86 -1.48
N ALA A 3 4.91 -14.91 -1.17
CA ALA A 3 3.50 -15.22 -0.96
C ALA A 3 2.93 -15.78 -2.28
N ALA A 4 2.16 -16.87 -2.20
CA ALA A 4 1.60 -17.56 -3.37
C ALA A 4 0.68 -16.67 -4.26
N VAL A 5 0.27 -15.51 -3.74
CA VAL A 5 -0.54 -14.48 -4.43
C VAL A 5 0.23 -13.69 -5.49
N VAL A 6 1.57 -13.73 -5.49
CA VAL A 6 2.38 -12.94 -6.42
C VAL A 6 2.34 -13.58 -7.81
N GLY A 7 1.46 -13.05 -8.66
CA GLY A 7 1.21 -13.56 -10.01
C GLY A 7 2.35 -13.31 -11.01
N PRO A 8 2.18 -13.74 -12.27
CA PRO A 8 3.22 -13.73 -13.31
C PRO A 8 3.70 -12.34 -13.73
N LYS A 9 3.06 -11.27 -13.23
CA LYS A 9 3.45 -9.88 -13.48
C LYS A 9 4.59 -9.38 -12.58
N ALA A 10 4.98 -10.13 -11.55
CA ALA A 10 6.08 -9.75 -10.69
C ALA A 10 7.43 -10.11 -11.34
N HIS A 11 8.24 -9.08 -11.58
CA HIS A 11 9.59 -9.23 -12.13
C HIS A 11 10.68 -9.24 -11.04
N ILE A 12 10.29 -9.09 -9.78
CA ILE A 12 11.15 -9.08 -8.59
C ILE A 12 10.53 -9.93 -7.48
N ASP A 13 11.30 -10.20 -6.42
CA ASP A 13 10.75 -10.78 -5.20
C ASP A 13 9.82 -9.80 -4.48
N VAL A 14 8.65 -10.31 -4.10
CA VAL A 14 7.60 -9.54 -3.43
C VAL A 14 7.22 -10.26 -2.14
N GLY A 15 7.13 -9.49 -1.07
CA GLY A 15 6.51 -9.93 0.18
C GLY A 15 5.26 -9.16 0.49
N ILE A 16 4.38 -9.77 1.27
CA ILE A 16 3.06 -9.25 1.58
C ILE A 16 2.99 -8.91 3.06
N TRP A 17 2.32 -7.80 3.36
CA TRP A 17 1.99 -7.36 4.71
C TRP A 17 0.48 -7.46 4.91
N GLY A 18 0.06 -8.01 6.04
CA GLY A 18 -1.35 -8.03 6.45
C GLY A 18 -1.84 -6.64 6.86
N GLY A 19 -3.13 -6.37 6.68
CA GLY A 19 -3.76 -5.15 7.18
C GLY A 19 -4.43 -5.38 8.53
N ALA A 20 -4.17 -4.51 9.50
CA ALA A 20 -4.95 -4.44 10.74
C ALA A 20 -5.89 -3.23 10.67
N ILE A 21 -7.19 -3.50 10.69
CA ILE A 21 -8.27 -2.50 10.58
C ILE A 21 -9.32 -2.73 11.66
N PRO A 22 -10.19 -1.75 11.95
CA PRO A 22 -11.30 -2.00 12.87
C PRO A 22 -12.17 -3.15 12.37
N GLY A 23 -12.49 -4.09 13.27
CA GLY A 23 -13.42 -5.19 13.01
C GLY A 23 -12.82 -6.47 12.42
N ASN A 24 -11.52 -6.54 12.13
CA ASN A 24 -10.88 -7.77 11.62
C ASN A 24 -10.00 -8.51 12.65
N LEU A 25 -10.18 -8.22 13.94
CA LEU A 25 -9.52 -8.94 15.02
C LEU A 25 -9.89 -10.43 14.96
N GLY A 26 -8.91 -11.31 15.15
CA GLY A 26 -9.07 -12.77 15.00
C GLY A 26 -8.61 -13.30 13.64
N GLU A 27 -8.50 -12.44 12.62
CA GLU A 27 -8.09 -12.86 11.27
C GLU A 27 -6.57 -12.86 11.09
N SER A 28 -5.83 -12.18 11.98
CA SER A 28 -4.37 -12.01 11.87
C SER A 28 -3.63 -13.34 11.87
N HIS A 29 -4.08 -14.32 12.65
CA HIS A 29 -3.42 -15.63 12.72
C HIS A 29 -3.44 -16.36 11.36
N VAL A 30 -4.56 -16.27 10.62
CA VAL A 30 -4.67 -16.92 9.30
C VAL A 30 -3.69 -16.30 8.30
N LEU A 31 -3.54 -14.98 8.33
CA LEU A 31 -2.57 -14.28 7.48
C LEU A 31 -1.13 -14.57 7.88
N HIS A 32 -0.85 -14.69 9.18
CA HIS A 32 0.46 -15.08 9.69
C HIS A 32 0.87 -16.47 9.19
N GLU A 33 -0.02 -17.47 9.31
CA GLU A 33 0.20 -18.82 8.77
C GLU A 33 0.32 -18.83 7.24
N ALA A 34 -0.41 -17.94 6.55
CA ALA A 34 -0.29 -17.75 5.11
C ALA A 34 1.04 -17.07 4.68
N GLY A 35 1.82 -16.59 5.64
CA GLY A 35 3.19 -16.16 5.42
C GLY A 35 3.37 -14.67 5.11
N VAL A 36 2.52 -13.79 5.66
CA VAL A 36 2.80 -12.35 5.65
C VAL A 36 4.02 -12.02 6.51
N PHE A 37 4.74 -10.94 6.19
CA PHE A 37 5.89 -10.50 6.98
C PHE A 37 5.52 -9.88 8.33
N GLY A 38 4.27 -9.44 8.46
CA GLY A 38 3.75 -8.71 9.60
C GLY A 38 2.52 -7.92 9.21
N PHE A 39 2.13 -6.97 10.05
CA PHE A 39 0.89 -6.22 9.93
C PHE A 39 1.15 -4.70 9.88
N THR A 40 0.36 -4.03 9.04
CA THR A 40 0.36 -2.57 8.88
C THR A 40 -0.98 -1.99 9.33
N CYS A 41 -0.94 -0.84 10.02
CA CYS A 41 -2.13 -0.08 10.39
C CYS A 41 -1.93 1.43 10.24
N PHE A 42 -3.05 2.16 10.25
CA PHE A 42 -3.08 3.62 10.27
C PHE A 42 -3.51 4.12 11.65
N LEU A 43 -2.83 5.12 12.19
CA LEU A 43 -3.21 5.80 13.44
C LEU A 43 -3.80 7.20 13.19
N SER A 44 -3.98 7.54 11.91
CA SER A 44 -4.60 8.76 11.40
C SER A 44 -5.39 8.40 10.15
N PRO A 45 -6.34 9.24 9.67
CA PRO A 45 -7.14 8.90 8.49
C PRO A 45 -6.24 8.54 7.30
N SER A 46 -6.48 7.37 6.70
CA SER A 46 -5.67 6.86 5.56
C SER A 46 -5.95 7.60 4.25
N GLY A 47 -7.09 8.29 4.17
CA GLY A 47 -7.61 8.91 2.95
C GLY A 47 -8.43 7.96 2.06
N VAL A 48 -8.59 6.69 2.44
CA VAL A 48 -9.40 5.69 1.73
C VAL A 48 -10.32 4.95 2.71
N ALA A 49 -11.52 4.59 2.27
CA ALA A 49 -12.54 4.00 3.16
C ALA A 49 -12.23 2.56 3.55
N GLU A 50 -11.51 1.84 2.67
CA GLU A 50 -11.18 0.42 2.79
C GLU A 50 -10.12 0.14 3.86
N PHE A 51 -9.36 1.16 4.27
CA PHE A 51 -8.35 1.06 5.32
C PHE A 51 -8.59 2.12 6.41
N PRO A 52 -9.59 1.92 7.27
CA PRO A 52 -9.85 2.84 8.37
C PRO A 52 -8.66 2.89 9.34
N GLN A 53 -8.52 4.01 10.03
CA GLN A 53 -7.56 4.14 11.14
C GLN A 53 -8.02 3.32 12.35
N LEU A 54 -7.07 2.81 13.13
CA LEU A 54 -7.33 2.23 14.44
C LEU A 54 -7.42 3.34 15.48
N ASP A 55 -8.37 3.21 16.41
CA ASP A 55 -8.32 3.99 17.64
C ASP A 55 -7.35 3.35 18.67
N ARG A 56 -7.31 3.91 19.87
CA ARG A 56 -6.43 3.40 20.94
C ARG A 56 -6.81 2.00 21.42
N ALA A 57 -8.11 1.70 21.53
CA ALA A 57 -8.60 0.42 21.99
C ALA A 57 -8.37 -0.65 20.92
N ASP A 58 -8.66 -0.34 19.66
CA ASP A 58 -8.39 -1.20 18.51
C ASP A 58 -6.89 -1.53 18.42
N LEU A 59 -6.04 -0.50 18.52
CA LEU A 59 -4.60 -0.70 18.52
C LEU A 59 -4.17 -1.63 19.66
N ALA A 60 -4.62 -1.40 20.89
CA ALA A 60 -4.27 -2.25 22.02
C ALA A 60 -4.69 -3.72 21.80
N ALA A 61 -5.90 -3.94 21.24
CA ALA A 61 -6.40 -5.28 20.93
C ALA A 61 -5.55 -5.97 19.86
N VAL A 62 -5.27 -5.29 18.74
CA VAL A 62 -4.40 -5.80 17.67
C VAL A 62 -3.01 -6.11 18.22
N LEU A 63 -2.42 -5.20 18.98
CA LEU A 63 -1.09 -5.42 19.57
C LEU A 63 -1.06 -6.65 20.50
N GLY A 64 -2.14 -6.86 21.26
CA GLY A 64 -2.32 -8.04 22.10
C GLY A 64 -2.40 -9.33 21.29
N GLU A 65 -3.20 -9.34 20.21
CA GLU A 65 -3.30 -10.47 19.30
C GLU A 65 -1.97 -10.82 18.65
N LEU A 66 -1.29 -9.84 18.04
CA LEU A 66 -0.01 -10.07 17.35
C LEU A 66 1.08 -10.55 18.30
N ALA A 67 1.02 -10.17 19.58
CA ALA A 67 1.98 -10.63 20.59
C ALA A 67 1.88 -12.15 20.85
N LEU A 68 0.72 -12.78 20.63
CA LEU A 68 0.53 -14.22 20.86
C LEU A 68 1.42 -15.10 19.97
N PHE A 69 1.79 -14.59 18.80
CA PHE A 69 2.61 -15.31 17.82
C PHE A 69 3.87 -14.55 17.40
N GLY A 70 4.21 -13.46 18.09
CA GLY A 70 5.41 -12.66 17.81
C GLY A 70 5.37 -11.90 16.49
N GLY A 71 4.18 -11.50 16.02
CA GLY A 71 4.00 -10.81 14.74
C GLY A 71 4.66 -9.43 14.69
N LEU A 72 5.39 -9.15 13.60
CA LEU A 72 5.94 -7.83 13.34
C LEU A 72 4.82 -6.85 12.97
N ARG A 73 5.04 -5.57 13.31
CA ARG A 73 4.04 -4.51 13.18
C ARG A 73 4.67 -3.19 12.79
N ILE A 74 4.04 -2.50 11.85
CA ILE A 74 4.40 -1.15 11.40
C ILE A 74 3.14 -0.27 11.43
N ALA A 75 3.30 1.01 11.73
CA ALA A 75 2.17 1.94 11.81
C ALA A 75 2.47 3.23 11.04
N HIS A 76 1.49 3.69 10.27
CA HIS A 76 1.49 5.07 9.80
C HIS A 76 1.04 5.99 10.93
N ALA A 77 2.00 6.70 11.53
CA ALA A 77 1.78 7.59 12.65
C ALA A 77 1.77 9.06 12.18
N GLY A 78 0.57 9.56 11.84
CA GLY A 78 0.33 10.96 11.54
C GLY A 78 -0.38 11.68 12.68
N VAL A 79 -0.21 13.00 12.78
CA VAL A 79 -0.99 13.82 13.72
C VAL A 79 -2.24 14.32 12.99
N ALA A 80 -3.41 13.81 13.37
CA ALA A 80 -4.67 14.04 12.67
C ALA A 80 -5.00 15.53 12.46
N HIS A 81 -4.74 16.40 13.44
CA HIS A 81 -4.97 17.84 13.33
C HIS A 81 -4.14 18.47 12.19
N HIS A 82 -2.88 18.08 12.03
CA HIS A 82 -2.04 18.60 10.97
C HIS A 82 -2.51 18.15 9.58
N LEU A 83 -3.02 16.92 9.48
CA LEU A 83 -3.59 16.39 8.23
C LEU A 83 -4.86 17.14 7.82
N ALA A 84 -5.74 17.45 8.76
CA ALA A 84 -6.97 18.20 8.48
C ALA A 84 -6.70 19.66 8.05
N SER A 85 -5.60 20.24 8.53
CA SER A 85 -5.20 21.62 8.23
C SER A 85 -4.38 21.78 6.94
N ALA A 86 -3.99 20.68 6.30
CA ALA A 86 -3.14 20.73 5.12
C ALA A 86 -3.92 21.36 3.94
N PRO A 87 -3.30 22.29 3.19
CA PRO A 87 -3.91 22.78 1.96
C PRO A 87 -4.15 21.60 1.00
N PRO A 88 -5.26 21.61 0.24
CA PRO A 88 -5.52 20.56 -0.73
C PRO A 88 -4.33 20.44 -1.68
N PRO A 89 -3.96 19.21 -2.09
CA PRO A 89 -2.84 19.02 -2.99
C PRO A 89 -3.05 19.88 -4.23
N ALA A 90 -2.04 20.67 -4.58
CA ALA A 90 -2.07 21.45 -5.81
C ALA A 90 -2.38 20.48 -6.96
N ALA A 91 -3.45 20.75 -7.71
CA ALA A 91 -3.84 19.91 -8.82
C ALA A 91 -2.61 19.77 -9.74
N ARG A 92 -2.06 18.55 -9.84
CA ARG A 92 -0.98 18.27 -10.77
C ARG A 92 -1.60 18.44 -12.15
N ALA A 93 -1.27 19.54 -12.83
CA ALA A 93 -1.68 19.77 -14.20
C ALA A 93 -1.25 18.54 -15.01
N THR A 94 -2.22 17.75 -15.44
CA THR A 94 -1.99 16.69 -16.41
C THR A 94 -1.45 17.37 -17.65
N PRO A 95 -0.23 17.07 -18.13
CA PRO A 95 0.17 17.57 -19.43
C PRO A 95 -0.83 17.00 -20.42
N THR A 96 -1.66 17.86 -21.01
CA THR A 96 -2.54 17.49 -22.12
C THR A 96 -1.66 16.75 -23.12
N SER A 97 -2.06 15.54 -23.47
CA SER A 97 -1.30 14.62 -24.31
C SER A 97 -0.61 15.36 -25.46
N LEU A 98 0.72 15.27 -25.52
CA LEU A 98 1.45 15.61 -26.74
C LEU A 98 0.82 14.81 -27.88
N PRO A 99 0.44 15.46 -29.00
CA PRO A 99 -0.18 14.74 -30.11
C PRO A 99 0.75 13.60 -30.55
N HIS A 100 0.15 12.43 -30.70
CA HIS A 100 0.82 11.21 -31.15
C HIS A 100 1.72 11.51 -32.35
N GLY A 101 2.94 10.98 -32.29
CA GLY A 101 4.04 11.33 -33.16
C GLY A 101 3.67 11.36 -34.64
N ARG A 102 4.01 12.47 -35.31
CA ARG A 102 4.32 12.42 -36.73
C ARG A 102 5.51 11.46 -36.89
N GLU A 103 5.28 10.36 -37.59
CA GLU A 103 6.34 9.43 -38.01
C GLU A 103 7.53 10.21 -38.58
N ARG A 104 8.74 9.89 -38.11
CA ARG A 104 9.95 10.30 -38.82
C ARG A 104 10.02 9.47 -40.10
N PRO A 105 10.21 10.08 -41.29
CA PRO A 105 10.33 9.31 -42.52
C PRO A 105 11.58 8.42 -42.44
N ARG A 106 11.41 7.12 -42.72
CA ARG A 106 12.51 6.15 -42.78
C ARG A 106 13.47 6.58 -43.89
N LYS A 107 14.75 6.78 -43.57
CA LYS A 107 15.80 6.95 -44.59
C LYS A 107 15.89 5.68 -45.42
N ARG A 108 15.70 5.79 -46.73
CA ARG A 108 15.94 4.73 -47.70
C ARG A 108 17.45 4.45 -47.74
N PRO A 109 17.92 3.19 -47.69
CA PRO A 109 19.35 2.90 -47.86
C PRO A 109 19.76 3.21 -49.30
N SER A 110 20.93 3.85 -49.45
CA SER A 110 21.58 4.14 -50.73
C SER A 110 22.25 2.89 -51.29
N PRO A 111 22.17 2.61 -52.60
CA PRO A 111 22.79 1.43 -53.19
C PRO A 111 24.29 1.61 -53.37
N ARG A 112 25.07 0.60 -52.98
CA ARG A 112 26.32 0.19 -53.61
C ARG A 112 26.39 -1.33 -53.60
#